data_AF-A0A925BFW2-F1
#
_entry.id   AF-A0A925BFW2-F1
#
_cell.length_a   1.000
_cell.length_b   1.000
_cell.length_c   1.000
_cell.angle_alpha   90.00
_cell.angle_beta   90.00
_cell.angle_gamma   90.00
#
_symmetry.space_group_name_H-M   'P 1'
#
loop_
_entity.id
_entity.type
_entity.pdbx_description
1 polymer ?
#
loop_
_entity_poly.entity_id
_entity_poly.type
_entity_poly.pdbx_seq_one_letter_code
_entity_poly.pdbx_strand_id
1 'polypeptide(L)'
;VIAGLAIPKSSPDPEAAMDVIDYLTTPEVQEQILSRLAFFPVVSDVDTSNLPAGIALEAAAVEAQANAPDALPALLPVGLGERGGEINEIYRSAFMRTVIEGEDIATVLGQEATRLQQLLNETGAACWPPDEPSEGVCQVG
;
A
#
# COMPACT_ATOMS: atom_id res chain seq x y z
N VAL A 1 2.55 -1.59 -2.51
CA VAL A 1 1.18 -0.99 -2.50
C VAL A 1 0.35 -1.76 -3.51
N ILE A 2 -0.77 -2.31 -3.07
CA ILE A 2 -1.74 -2.96 -3.97
C ILE A 2 -2.84 -1.94 -4.26
N ALA A 3 -3.11 -1.71 -5.54
CA ALA A 3 -4.20 -0.86 -5.99
C ALA A 3 -5.24 -1.72 -6.72
N GLY A 4 -6.52 -1.41 -6.54
CA GLY A 4 -7.63 -2.08 -7.21
C GLY A 4 -8.40 -1.12 -8.11
N LEU A 5 -9.11 -1.69 -9.09
CA LEU A 5 -10.09 -0.98 -9.90
C LEU A 5 -11.49 -1.27 -9.34
N ALA A 6 -12.34 -0.25 -9.25
CA ALA A 6 -13.69 -0.39 -8.73
C ALA A 6 -14.66 0.54 -9.47
N ILE A 7 -15.91 0.10 -9.61
CA ILE A 7 -16.98 0.88 -10.24
C ILE A 7 -17.78 1.58 -9.13
N PRO A 8 -17.89 2.92 -9.15
CA PRO A 8 -18.74 3.64 -8.21
C PRO A 8 -20.19 3.18 -8.33
N LYS A 9 -20.90 3.04 -7.20
CA LYS A 9 -22.34 2.67 -7.19
C LYS A 9 -23.21 3.64 -7.98
N SER A 10 -22.75 4.88 -8.13
CA SER A 10 -23.43 5.94 -8.88
C SER A 10 -22.99 6.03 -10.35
N SER A 11 -22.24 5.05 -10.87
CA SER A 11 -21.80 5.07 -12.27
C SER A 11 -23.00 5.19 -13.21
N PRO A 12 -23.00 6.15 -14.15
CA PRO A 12 -24.09 6.28 -15.13
C PRO A 12 -24.09 5.14 -16.15
N ASP A 13 -22.96 4.44 -16.30
CA ASP A 13 -22.79 3.29 -17.19
C ASP A 13 -21.84 2.26 -16.55
N PRO A 14 -22.37 1.32 -15.73
CA PRO A 14 -21.55 0.31 -15.08
C PRO A 14 -21.05 -0.76 -16.05
N GLU A 15 -21.76 -1.04 -17.15
CA GLU A 15 -21.36 -2.04 -18.15
C GLU A 15 -20.11 -1.57 -18.91
N ALA A 16 -20.13 -0.35 -19.44
CA ALA A 16 -18.94 0.21 -20.10
C ALA A 16 -17.75 0.33 -19.13
N ALA A 17 -17.98 0.60 -17.84
CA ALA A 17 -16.93 0.63 -16.84
C ALA A 17 -16.33 -0.78 -16.59
N MET A 18 -17.13 -1.84 -16.65
CA MET A 18 -16.64 -3.23 -16.60
C MET A 18 -15.74 -3.53 -17.80
N ASP A 19 -16.17 -3.16 -19.01
CA ASP A 19 -15.37 -3.37 -20.23
C ASP A 19 -13.99 -2.70 -20.15
N VAL A 20 -13.90 -1.52 -19.54
CA VAL A 20 -12.61 -0.85 -19.33
C VAL A 20 -11.74 -1.59 -18.31
N ILE A 21 -12.32 -2.09 -17.21
CA ILE A 21 -11.58 -2.88 -16.23
C ILE A 21 -11.06 -4.17 -16.87
N ASP A 22 -11.88 -4.86 -17.67
CA ASP A 22 -11.49 -6.05 -18.41
C ASP A 22 -10.35 -5.73 -19.38
N TYR A 23 -10.46 -4.65 -20.16
CA TYR A 23 -9.39 -4.21 -21.06
C TYR A 23 -8.09 -3.92 -20.32
N LEU A 24 -8.15 -3.14 -19.22
CA LEU A 24 -6.99 -2.78 -18.41
C LEU A 24 -6.33 -4.00 -17.73
N THR A 25 -7.06 -5.10 -17.56
CA THR A 25 -6.58 -6.33 -16.92
C THR A 25 -6.21 -7.43 -17.92
N THR A 26 -6.18 -7.12 -19.23
CA THR A 26 -5.58 -8.03 -20.22
C THR A 26 -4.04 -8.08 -20.08
N PRO A 27 -3.40 -9.23 -20.35
CA PRO A 27 -1.94 -9.34 -20.27
C PRO A 27 -1.19 -8.34 -21.16
N GLU A 28 -1.68 -8.11 -22.39
CA GLU A 28 -1.08 -7.17 -23.34
C GLU A 28 -1.12 -5.71 -22.84
N VAL A 29 -2.20 -5.31 -22.19
CA VAL A 29 -2.31 -3.95 -21.62
C VAL A 29 -1.44 -3.82 -20.36
N GLN A 30 -1.40 -4.84 -19.52
CA GLN A 30 -0.52 -4.87 -18.34
C GLN A 30 0.97 -4.87 -18.72
N GLU A 31 1.36 -5.53 -19.82
CA GLU A 31 2.71 -5.42 -20.39
C GLU A 31 3.06 -3.98 -20.76
N GLN A 32 2.15 -3.29 -21.45
CA GLN A 32 2.36 -1.90 -21.84
C GLN A 32 2.48 -0.97 -20.63
N ILE A 33 1.69 -1.23 -19.59
CA ILE A 33 1.76 -0.50 -18.31
C ILE A 33 3.10 -0.76 -17.63
N LEU A 34 3.52 -2.03 -17.50
CA LEU A 34 4.81 -2.41 -16.92
C LEU A 34 5.98 -1.78 -17.68
N SER A 35 6.06 -1.97 -18.99
CA SER A 35 7.18 -1.53 -19.81
C SER A 35 7.35 -0.01 -19.89
N ARG A 36 6.29 0.77 -19.65
CA ARG A 36 6.32 2.23 -19.75
C ARG A 36 6.35 2.94 -18.41
N LEU A 37 5.71 2.36 -17.39
CA LEU A 37 5.46 3.02 -16.11
C LEU A 37 6.07 2.28 -14.91
N ALA A 38 6.63 1.08 -15.12
CA ALA A 38 7.09 0.19 -14.05
C ALA A 38 5.97 -0.14 -13.03
N PHE A 39 4.74 -0.28 -13.52
CA PHE A 39 3.62 -0.78 -12.72
C PHE A 39 3.50 -2.29 -12.95
N PHE A 40 3.71 -3.05 -11.88
CA PHE A 40 3.85 -4.50 -11.97
C PHE A 40 2.49 -5.20 -12.16
N PRO A 41 2.41 -6.19 -13.06
CA PRO A 41 1.16 -6.89 -13.34
C PRO A 41 0.56 -7.59 -12.14
N VAL A 42 -0.77 -7.64 -12.12
CA VAL A 42 -1.57 -8.43 -11.16
C VAL A 42 -2.28 -9.63 -11.80
N VAL A 43 -1.97 -9.90 -13.07
CA VAL A 43 -2.50 -11.02 -13.86
C VAL A 43 -1.35 -11.90 -14.36
N SER A 44 -1.65 -13.16 -14.66
CA SER A 44 -0.69 -14.09 -15.24
C SER A 44 -0.39 -13.78 -16.71
N ASP A 45 0.62 -14.45 -17.26
CA ASP A 45 0.91 -14.51 -18.70
C ASP A 45 1.30 -13.18 -19.36
N VAL A 46 1.75 -12.20 -18.56
CA VAL A 46 2.37 -10.98 -19.08
C VAL A 46 3.78 -11.27 -19.59
N ASP A 47 4.09 -10.86 -20.82
CA ASP A 47 5.43 -10.99 -21.39
C ASP A 47 6.38 -9.97 -20.72
N THR A 48 7.39 -10.48 -20.02
CA THR A 48 8.43 -9.68 -19.37
C THR A 48 9.80 -9.84 -20.02
N SER A 49 9.87 -10.52 -21.18
CA SER A 49 11.13 -10.88 -21.83
C SER A 49 11.90 -9.69 -22.43
N ASN A 50 11.21 -8.60 -22.78
CA ASN A 50 11.76 -7.44 -23.49
C ASN A 50 11.66 -6.13 -22.70
N LEU A 51 11.71 -6.20 -21.37
CA LEU A 51 11.65 -5.00 -20.52
C LEU A 51 12.91 -4.12 -20.65
N PRO A 52 12.78 -2.78 -20.56
CA PRO A 52 13.92 -1.90 -20.37
C PRO A 52 14.77 -2.34 -19.17
N ALA A 53 16.09 -2.23 -19.26
CA ALA A 53 17.01 -2.80 -18.27
C ALA A 53 16.71 -2.42 -16.82
N GLY A 54 16.33 -1.16 -16.55
CA GLY A 54 15.92 -0.72 -15.21
C GLY A 54 14.65 -1.41 -14.71
N ILE A 55 13.63 -1.50 -15.56
CA ILE A 55 12.36 -2.15 -15.24
C ILE A 55 12.55 -3.66 -15.05
N ALA A 56 13.43 -4.29 -15.84
CA ALA A 56 13.77 -5.69 -15.66
C ALA A 56 14.38 -5.98 -14.28
N LEU A 57 15.25 -5.08 -13.78
CA LEU A 57 15.82 -5.20 -12.43
C LEU A 57 14.75 -5.03 -11.35
N GLU A 58 13.86 -4.06 -11.51
CA GLU A 58 12.74 -3.85 -10.58
C GLU A 58 11.77 -5.04 -10.60
N ALA A 59 11.46 -5.60 -11.77
CA ALA A 59 10.60 -6.77 -11.92
C ALA A 59 11.15 -7.99 -11.20
N ALA A 60 12.46 -8.25 -11.35
CA ALA A 60 13.13 -9.33 -10.62
C ALA A 60 13.07 -9.13 -9.10
N ALA A 61 13.23 -7.89 -8.62
CA ALA A 61 13.14 -7.58 -7.20
C ALA A 61 11.71 -7.73 -6.66
N VAL A 62 10.71 -7.27 -7.40
CA VAL A 62 9.28 -7.42 -7.03
C VAL A 62 8.87 -8.88 -7.04
N GLU A 63 9.29 -9.66 -8.04
CA GLU A 63 9.02 -11.10 -8.10
C GLU A 63 9.66 -11.84 -6.92
N ALA A 64 10.91 -11.52 -6.58
CA ALA A 64 11.60 -12.10 -5.43
C ALA A 64 10.92 -11.74 -4.10
N GLN A 65 10.49 -10.48 -3.93
CA GLN A 65 9.81 -10.01 -2.73
C GLN A 65 8.41 -10.63 -2.59
N ALA A 66 7.63 -10.64 -3.66
CA ALA A 66 6.25 -11.10 -3.66
C ALA A 66 6.13 -12.62 -3.44
N ASN A 67 7.13 -13.40 -3.88
CA ASN A 67 7.18 -14.85 -3.72
C ASN A 67 8.04 -15.31 -2.52
N ALA A 68 8.53 -14.39 -1.69
CA ALA A 68 9.28 -14.74 -0.50
C ALA A 68 8.40 -15.56 0.48
N PRO A 69 8.94 -16.58 1.18
CA PRO A 69 8.16 -17.37 2.15
C PRO A 69 7.54 -16.54 3.28
N ASP A 70 8.14 -15.39 3.57
CA ASP A 70 7.73 -14.40 4.56
C ASP A 70 7.18 -13.11 3.89
N ALA A 71 6.71 -13.20 2.64
CA ALA A 71 6.06 -12.09 1.97
C ALA A 71 4.82 -11.64 2.78
N LEU A 72 4.80 -10.37 3.18
CA LEU A 72 3.70 -9.76 3.93
C LEU A 72 2.93 -8.77 3.05
N PRO A 73 1.60 -8.93 2.90
CA PRO A 73 0.78 -7.93 2.23
C PRO A 73 0.67 -6.68 3.11
N ALA A 74 1.46 -5.65 2.80
CA ALA A 74 1.40 -4.36 3.48
C ALA A 74 0.38 -3.44 2.78
N LEU A 75 -0.74 -3.19 3.46
CA LEU A 75 -1.72 -2.21 3.00
C LEU A 75 -1.32 -0.80 3.46
N LEU A 76 -1.73 0.19 2.67
CA LEU A 76 -1.72 1.57 3.16
C LEU A 76 -2.72 1.70 4.32
N PRO A 77 -2.51 2.65 5.26
CA PRO A 77 -3.42 2.83 6.39
C PRO A 77 -4.89 2.95 5.96
N VAL A 78 -5.76 2.14 6.56
CA VAL A 78 -7.21 2.13 6.30
C VAL A 78 -8.00 2.49 7.56
N GLY A 79 -9.25 2.90 7.39
CA GLY A 79 -10.14 3.21 8.52
C GLY A 79 -9.91 4.57 9.19
N LEU A 80 -8.96 5.37 8.72
CA LEU A 80 -8.63 6.68 9.31
C LEU A 80 -9.50 7.85 8.79
N GLY A 81 -10.32 7.62 7.77
CA GLY A 81 -11.17 8.65 7.17
C GLY A 81 -10.39 9.89 6.70
N GLU A 82 -10.92 11.08 6.96
CA GLU A 82 -10.28 12.36 6.62
C GLU A 82 -8.95 12.59 7.34
N ARG A 83 -8.69 11.85 8.42
CA ARG A 83 -7.47 11.95 9.24
C ARG A 83 -6.34 11.06 8.77
N GLY A 84 -6.46 10.45 7.60
CA GLY A 84 -5.40 9.63 6.98
C GLY A 84 -4.09 10.39 6.74
N GLY A 85 -4.09 11.72 6.75
CA GLY A 85 -2.85 12.51 6.69
C GLY A 85 -2.02 12.47 7.98
N GLU A 86 -2.67 12.36 9.14
CA GLU A 86 -2.02 12.48 10.46
C GLU A 86 -1.07 11.32 10.75
N ILE A 87 -1.36 10.12 10.23
CA ILE A 87 -0.44 8.98 10.37
C ILE A 87 0.90 9.25 9.66
N ASN A 88 0.88 9.91 8.49
CA ASN A 88 2.11 10.28 7.79
C ASN A 88 2.94 11.27 8.61
N GLU A 89 2.29 12.19 9.34
CA GLU A 89 2.98 13.13 10.21
C GLU A 89 3.63 12.45 11.41
N ILE A 90 2.96 11.47 12.02
CA ILE A 90 3.52 10.66 13.13
C ILE A 90 4.80 9.93 12.67
N TYR A 91 4.75 9.25 11.52
CA TYR A 91 5.92 8.53 11.00
C TYR A 91 7.07 9.48 10.59
N ARG A 92 6.75 10.63 9.97
CA ARG A 92 7.76 11.64 9.63
C ARG A 92 8.37 12.27 10.88
N SER A 93 7.57 12.52 11.92
CA SER A 93 8.03 13.01 13.22
C SER A 93 9.02 12.02 13.84
N ALA A 94 8.66 10.73 13.88
CA ALA A 94 9.56 9.69 14.37
C ALA A 94 10.90 9.68 13.62
N PHE A 95 10.87 9.70 12.28
CA PHE A 95 12.07 9.71 11.46
C PHE A 95 12.93 10.95 11.69
N MET A 96 12.34 12.14 11.66
CA MET A 96 13.06 13.40 11.84
C MET A 96 13.75 13.45 13.20
N ARG A 97 13.00 13.17 14.27
CA ARG A 97 13.49 13.28 15.64
C ARG A 97 14.59 12.26 15.95
N THR A 98 14.46 11.04 15.41
CA THR A 98 15.46 9.98 15.65
C THR A 98 16.66 10.06 14.70
N VAL A 99 16.43 10.05 13.38
CA VAL A 99 17.49 9.91 12.38
C VAL A 99 18.17 11.23 12.09
N ILE A 100 17.42 12.33 12.04
CA ILE A 100 17.95 13.65 11.66
C ILE A 100 18.42 14.44 12.88
N GLU A 101 17.65 14.43 13.96
CA GLU A 101 17.91 15.25 15.16
C GLU A 101 18.65 14.50 16.27
N GLY A 102 18.70 13.16 16.21
CA GLY A 102 19.47 12.34 17.13
C GLY A 102 18.87 12.20 18.53
N GLU A 103 17.56 12.40 18.68
CA GLU A 103 16.85 12.13 19.94
C GLU A 103 16.87 10.63 20.29
N ASP A 104 16.66 10.33 21.57
CA ASP A 104 16.58 8.95 22.04
C ASP A 104 15.42 8.19 21.36
N ILE A 105 15.76 7.11 20.66
CA ILE A 105 14.84 6.36 19.82
C ILE A 105 13.67 5.79 20.62
N ALA A 106 13.95 5.16 21.78
CA ALA A 106 12.89 4.54 22.58
C ALA A 106 11.90 5.58 23.10
N THR A 107 12.40 6.73 23.53
CA THR A 107 11.58 7.86 23.98
C THR A 107 10.70 8.40 22.86
N VAL A 108 11.27 8.68 21.67
CA VAL A 108 10.50 9.18 20.53
C VAL A 108 9.44 8.17 20.11
N LEU A 109 9.81 6.89 19.94
CA LEU A 109 8.87 5.86 19.53
C LEU A 109 7.73 5.68 20.54
N GLY A 110 7.99 5.76 21.86
CA GLY A 110 6.92 5.70 22.87
C GLY A 110 5.95 6.89 22.81
N GLN A 111 6.47 8.09 22.49
CA GLN A 111 5.64 9.28 22.31
C GLN A 111 4.80 9.20 21.04
N GLU A 112 5.40 8.80 19.91
CA GLU A 112 4.69 8.66 18.64
C GLU A 112 3.69 7.49 18.67
N ALA A 113 3.99 6.41 19.38
CA ALA A 113 3.04 5.32 19.63
C ALA A 113 1.80 5.79 20.40
N THR A 114 1.99 6.65 21.41
CA THR A 114 0.87 7.26 22.16
C THR A 114 -0.01 8.11 21.23
N ARG A 115 0.61 8.90 20.35
CA ARG A 115 -0.12 9.71 19.35
C ARG A 115 -0.86 8.84 18.35
N LEU A 116 -0.24 7.75 17.88
CA LEU A 116 -0.86 6.80 16.98
C LEU A 116 -2.06 6.11 17.62
N GLN A 117 -1.93 5.66 18.87
CA GLN A 117 -3.05 5.06 19.61
C GLN A 117 -4.21 6.04 19.76
N GLN A 118 -3.92 7.32 20.05
CA GLN A 118 -4.95 8.34 20.13
C GLN A 118 -5.70 8.50 18.80
N LEU A 119 -4.97 8.58 17.68
CA LEU A 119 -5.57 8.65 16.34
C LEU A 119 -6.48 7.45 16.05
N LEU A 120 -6.02 6.23 16.36
CA LEU A 120 -6.78 5.01 16.16
C LEU A 120 -8.06 4.98 17.03
N ASN A 121 -7.95 5.38 18.30
CA ASN A 121 -9.08 5.50 19.22
C ASN A 121 -10.14 6.49 18.73
N GLU A 122 -9.72 7.66 18.26
CA GLU A 122 -10.62 8.72 17.82
C GLU A 122 -11.28 8.40 16.47
N THR A 123 -10.61 7.63 15.60
CA THR A 123 -11.15 7.22 14.30
C THR A 123 -11.96 5.92 14.38
N GLY A 124 -11.76 5.12 15.43
CA GLY A 124 -12.38 3.80 15.52
C GLY A 124 -11.72 2.76 14.60
N ALA A 125 -10.54 3.05 14.06
CA ALA A 125 -9.91 2.22 13.04
C ALA A 125 -9.49 0.86 13.61
N ALA A 126 -9.95 -0.23 12.98
CA ALA A 126 -9.48 -1.59 13.25
C ALA A 126 -8.08 -1.81 12.66
N CYS A 127 -7.38 -2.85 13.13
CA CYS A 127 -6.09 -3.22 12.55
C CYS A 127 -6.25 -3.64 11.09
N TRP A 128 -5.19 -3.46 10.33
CA TRP A 128 -5.13 -3.80 8.91
C TRP A 128 -3.83 -4.54 8.58
N PRO A 129 -3.81 -5.38 7.53
CA PRO A 129 -2.62 -6.11 7.12
C PRO A 129 -1.38 -5.20 6.99
N PRO A 130 -0.23 -5.61 7.55
CA PRO A 130 0.10 -6.98 7.94
C PRO A 130 -0.31 -7.39 9.37
N ASP A 131 -0.88 -6.48 10.15
CA ASP A 131 -1.32 -6.80 11.51
C ASP A 131 -2.57 -7.71 11.47
N GLU A 132 -2.66 -8.60 12.46
CA GLU A 132 -3.83 -9.47 12.62
C GLU A 132 -5.10 -8.61 12.82
N PRO A 133 -6.26 -9.03 12.29
CA PRO A 133 -7.51 -8.31 12.47
C PRO A 133 -7.85 -8.12 13.96
N SER A 134 -8.26 -6.91 14.35
CA SER A 134 -8.67 -6.61 15.72
C SER A 134 -10.18 -6.68 15.92
N GLU A 135 -10.60 -7.11 17.11
CA GLU A 135 -11.97 -6.89 17.59
C GLU A 135 -12.10 -5.45 18.12
N GLY A 136 -12.44 -4.52 17.22
CA GLY A 136 -12.55 -3.09 17.54
C GLY A 136 -11.28 -2.31 17.18
N VAL A 137 -11.00 -1.24 17.92
CA VAL A 137 -9.89 -0.33 17.62
C VAL A 137 -8.55 -1.04 17.69
N CYS A 138 -7.69 -0.79 16.70
CA CYS A 138 -6.34 -1.31 16.68
C CYS A 138 -5.52 -0.79 17.88
N GLN A 139 -4.79 -1.70 18.53
CA GLN A 139 -3.94 -1.36 19.67
C GLN A 139 -2.49 -1.31 19.24
N VAL A 140 -1.81 -0.20 19.55
CA VAL A 140 -0.39 0.03 19.29
C VAL A 140 0.40 -0.54 20.47
N GLY A 141 1.02 -1.71 20.27
CA GLY A 141 1.83 -2.36 21.29
C GLY A 141 2.07 -3.83 21.03
#